data_AF-A0A1A7XJA4-F1
#
_entry.id   AF-A0A1A7XJA4-F1
#
_cell.length_a   1.000
_cell.length_b   1.000
_cell.length_c   1.000
_cell.angle_alpha   90.00
_cell.angle_beta   90.00
_cell.angle_gamma   90.00
#
_symmetry.space_group_name_H-M   'P 1'
#
loop_
_entity.id
_entity.type
_entity.pdbx_description
1 polymer ?
#
loop_
_entity_poly.entity_id
_entity_poly.type
_entity_poly.pdbx_seq_one_letter_code
_entity_poly.pdbx_strand_id
1 'polypeptide(L)'
;MVRSLASGFLLVVVFLSAGVVLCAGSSTCVGRDFGYGSVACECNSTYCDNIGSVTLPPLGQYSTYLSSMAGSRLEVGQGQVQVNSSGAGLRLTVRSEQKYQKIRGFGGSMTDAAAINILSLSAGAQEQLLRQYFSSEGIGYSVVRVPMASCDFSTRLYTYADTPGDYNLDNFTLAPEDINMKIPLLQRAQAMSPQPLSLLASAWSAPAWMKTNNALTGKGSLKGKPGGKEHKTWAQYYIRFLQEYAKNNLTFWALTTGNEPSAGFMTNYSFQALGFTPWEQKDWVAMDLGPAVHSSSFPHTHVLILDDNRLLLPFWARVVSLRTERYGSGEGHG
;
A
#
# COMPACT_ATOMS: atom_id res chain seq x y z
N MET A 1 35.79 34.69 72.64
CA MET A 1 34.64 34.46 71.74
C MET A 1 35.17 33.98 70.41
N VAL A 2 34.96 32.68 70.14
CA VAL A 2 35.54 31.94 69.02
C VAL A 2 34.75 32.25 67.74
N ARG A 3 35.43 32.63 66.66
CA ARG A 3 34.84 32.80 65.32
C ARG A 3 34.65 31.42 64.68
N SER A 4 33.42 31.06 64.38
CA SER A 4 33.07 29.85 63.63
C SER A 4 33.06 30.16 62.14
N LEU A 5 33.91 29.44 61.38
CA LEU A 5 33.91 29.41 59.92
C LEU A 5 32.95 28.29 59.48
N ALA A 6 31.86 28.66 58.81
CA ALA A 6 30.97 27.70 58.17
C ALA A 6 31.52 27.34 56.77
N SER A 7 32.07 26.14 56.62
CA SER A 7 32.40 25.55 55.32
C SER A 7 31.12 25.00 54.67
N GLY A 8 30.67 25.62 53.58
CA GLY A 8 29.64 25.05 52.70
C GLY A 8 30.26 23.99 51.78
N PHE A 9 29.84 22.74 51.93
CA PHE A 9 30.12 21.69 50.95
C PHE A 9 29.05 21.74 49.84
N LEU A 10 29.47 22.07 48.62
CA LEU A 10 28.63 21.95 47.42
C LEU A 10 28.70 20.50 46.93
N LEU A 11 27.63 19.73 47.13
CA LEU A 11 27.53 18.37 46.63
C LEU A 11 27.13 18.42 45.15
N VAL A 12 28.08 18.25 44.24
CA VAL A 12 27.81 18.08 42.80
C VAL A 12 27.42 16.63 42.56
N VAL A 13 26.12 16.38 42.40
CA VAL A 13 25.60 15.06 41.97
C VAL A 13 25.71 15.00 40.46
N VAL A 14 26.70 14.26 39.96
CA VAL A 14 26.82 13.93 38.54
C VAL A 14 25.88 12.77 38.24
N PHE A 15 24.76 13.05 37.58
CA PHE A 15 23.93 12.03 36.96
C PHE A 15 24.63 11.51 35.70
N LEU A 16 25.33 10.39 35.83
CA LEU A 16 25.73 9.58 34.67
C LEU A 16 24.49 8.86 34.15
N SER A 17 23.77 9.50 33.23
CA SER A 17 22.81 8.79 32.38
C SER A 17 23.59 7.82 31.51
N ALA A 18 23.70 6.56 31.94
CA ALA A 18 24.09 5.47 31.07
C ALA A 18 23.00 5.33 30.00
N GLY A 19 23.15 6.05 28.90
CA GLY A 19 22.41 5.79 27.68
C GLY A 19 22.78 4.39 27.25
N VAL A 20 21.87 3.43 27.47
CA VAL A 20 21.96 2.12 26.85
C VAL A 20 21.76 2.37 25.35
N VAL A 21 22.87 2.51 24.63
CA VAL A 21 22.88 2.37 23.18
C VAL A 21 22.66 0.89 22.94
N LEU A 22 21.39 0.49 22.79
CA LEU A 22 21.05 -0.78 22.15
C LEU A 22 21.51 -0.66 20.69
N CYS A 23 22.73 -1.10 20.42
CA CYS A 23 23.09 -1.48 19.06
C CYS A 23 22.14 -2.63 18.68
N ALA A 24 21.10 -2.32 17.90
CA ALA A 24 20.24 -3.33 17.31
C ALA A 24 21.08 -4.13 16.31
N GLY A 25 21.65 -5.24 16.77
CA GLY A 25 22.28 -6.21 15.89
C GLY A 25 21.24 -6.87 14.99
N SER A 26 21.64 -7.28 13.80
CA SER A 26 20.80 -8.09 12.93
C SER A 26 20.48 -9.43 13.61
N SER A 27 19.21 -9.82 13.62
CA SER A 27 18.78 -11.17 14.04
C SER A 27 18.67 -12.07 12.82
N THR A 28 19.17 -13.30 12.92
CA THR A 28 19.23 -14.23 11.79
C THR A 28 17.94 -15.01 11.60
N CYS A 29 17.66 -15.41 10.37
CA CYS A 29 16.52 -16.27 10.05
C CYS A 29 16.60 -17.61 10.81
N VAL A 30 15.53 -17.96 11.53
CA VAL A 30 15.34 -19.30 12.09
C VAL A 30 14.63 -20.14 11.02
N GLY A 31 15.43 -20.88 10.23
CA GLY A 31 14.95 -21.62 9.08
C GLY A 31 14.06 -22.82 9.44
N ARG A 32 12.90 -22.93 8.77
CA ARG A 32 12.00 -24.09 8.80
C ARG A 32 11.73 -24.60 7.40
N ASP A 33 12.05 -25.87 7.13
CA ASP A 33 11.78 -26.52 5.85
C ASP A 33 10.42 -27.24 5.91
N PHE A 34 9.62 -27.04 4.86
CA PHE A 34 8.31 -27.68 4.68
C PHE A 34 8.28 -28.61 3.45
N GLY A 35 9.45 -28.95 2.87
CA GLY A 35 9.59 -29.89 1.75
C GLY A 35 9.53 -29.26 0.36
N TYR A 36 9.69 -27.93 0.24
CA TYR A 36 9.55 -27.19 -1.01
C TYR A 36 10.88 -26.66 -1.59
N GLY A 37 12.02 -27.17 -1.11
CA GLY A 37 13.35 -26.85 -1.66
C GLY A 37 13.99 -25.56 -1.14
N SER A 38 13.41 -24.95 -0.09
CA SER A 38 14.01 -23.87 0.68
C SER A 38 13.31 -23.73 2.05
N VAL A 39 13.77 -22.80 2.88
CA VAL A 39 13.27 -22.59 4.25
C VAL A 39 12.39 -21.34 4.39
N ALA A 40 11.39 -21.35 5.26
CA ALA A 40 10.75 -20.14 5.78
C ALA A 40 11.51 -19.64 7.02
N CYS A 41 11.41 -18.35 7.34
CA CYS A 41 11.94 -17.80 8.59
C CYS A 41 10.82 -17.77 9.64
N GLU A 42 11.02 -18.49 10.74
CA GLU A 42 10.07 -18.54 11.83
C GLU A 42 10.14 -17.28 12.70
N CYS A 43 8.99 -16.65 12.91
CA CYS A 43 8.82 -15.55 13.84
C CYS A 43 7.71 -15.85 14.85
N ASN A 44 7.84 -15.28 16.04
CA ASN A 44 6.87 -15.38 17.12
C ASN A 44 6.76 -14.03 17.88
N SER A 45 6.10 -14.02 19.03
CA SER A 45 5.86 -12.79 19.79
C SER A 45 7.11 -12.14 20.38
N THR A 46 8.20 -12.89 20.52
CA THR A 46 9.44 -12.43 21.17
C THR A 46 10.64 -12.41 20.22
N TYR A 47 10.51 -12.98 19.02
CA TYR A 47 11.60 -13.10 18.07
C TYR A 47 11.11 -13.01 16.62
N CYS A 48 11.86 -12.27 15.80
CA CYS A 48 11.81 -12.33 14.35
C CYS A 48 13.18 -11.92 13.79
N ASP A 49 13.56 -12.40 12.61
CA ASP A 49 14.78 -11.96 11.94
C ASP A 49 14.69 -10.48 11.54
N ASN A 50 15.81 -9.80 11.35
CA ASN A 50 15.82 -8.41 10.91
C ASN A 50 17.09 -8.10 10.12
N ILE A 51 17.01 -7.12 9.22
CA ILE A 51 18.12 -6.75 8.31
C ILE A 51 19.08 -5.77 9.01
N GLY A 52 18.68 -5.21 10.15
CA GLY A 52 19.36 -4.11 10.83
C GLY A 52 19.21 -2.78 10.07
N SER A 53 19.94 -1.75 10.51
CA SER A 53 19.92 -0.45 9.83
C SER A 53 20.74 -0.47 8.54
N VAL A 54 20.07 -0.24 7.40
CA VAL A 54 20.76 -0.08 6.11
C VAL A 54 21.38 1.31 6.02
N THR A 55 22.71 1.39 6.09
CA THR A 55 23.48 2.64 5.94
C THR A 55 24.36 2.61 4.69
N LEU A 56 24.60 3.77 4.09
CA LEU A 56 25.54 3.87 2.98
C LEU A 56 26.95 3.51 3.45
N PRO A 57 27.66 2.60 2.75
CA PRO A 57 29.03 2.27 3.10
C PRO A 57 29.96 3.46 2.76
N PRO A 58 31.17 3.52 3.35
CA PRO A 58 32.17 4.54 3.01
C PRO A 58 32.48 4.60 1.52
N LEU A 59 32.92 5.78 1.05
CA LEU A 59 33.33 5.95 -0.35
C LEU A 59 34.40 4.92 -0.74
N GLY A 60 34.21 4.29 -1.89
CA GLY A 60 35.08 3.20 -2.37
C GLY A 60 34.66 1.81 -1.90
N GLN A 61 33.57 1.68 -1.13
CA GLN A 61 33.03 0.40 -0.67
C GLN A 61 31.62 0.15 -1.23
N TYR A 62 31.21 -1.11 -1.21
CA TYR A 62 29.85 -1.53 -1.54
C TYR A 62 29.33 -2.53 -0.52
N SER A 63 28.00 -2.59 -0.40
CA SER A 63 27.28 -3.60 0.40
C SER A 63 26.52 -4.54 -0.53
N THR A 64 26.38 -5.80 -0.12
CA THR A 64 25.60 -6.82 -0.81
C THR A 64 24.59 -7.44 0.14
N TYR A 65 23.44 -7.87 -0.38
CA TYR A 65 22.43 -8.61 0.37
C TYR A 65 22.09 -9.88 -0.41
N LEU A 66 22.38 -11.04 0.16
CA LEU A 66 22.24 -12.34 -0.51
C LEU A 66 21.03 -13.10 0.03
N SER A 67 20.15 -13.52 -0.89
CA SER A 67 19.13 -14.53 -0.63
C SER A 67 19.30 -15.70 -1.58
N SER A 68 19.18 -16.93 -1.08
CA SER A 68 19.42 -18.15 -1.87
C SER A 68 18.45 -19.28 -1.51
N MET A 69 18.26 -20.23 -2.44
CA MET A 69 17.48 -21.45 -2.16
C MET A 69 18.12 -22.27 -1.03
N ALA A 70 19.45 -22.23 -0.89
CA ALA A 70 20.20 -22.92 0.15
C ALA A 70 19.96 -22.36 1.57
N GLY A 71 19.36 -21.17 1.70
CA GLY A 71 18.89 -20.65 2.99
C GLY A 71 19.40 -19.27 3.38
N SER A 72 20.26 -18.62 2.61
CA SER A 72 20.63 -17.21 2.88
C SER A 72 19.39 -16.31 2.79
N ARG A 73 19.26 -15.36 3.72
CA ARG A 73 18.09 -14.46 3.82
C ARG A 73 18.58 -13.05 4.06
N LEU A 74 18.68 -12.28 2.97
CA LEU A 74 19.24 -10.92 2.96
C LEU A 74 20.56 -10.82 3.74
N GLU A 75 21.39 -11.85 3.60
CA GLU A 75 22.67 -11.96 4.29
C GLU A 75 23.61 -10.84 3.82
N VAL A 76 24.07 -10.04 4.78
CA VAL A 76 24.83 -8.82 4.50
C VAL A 76 26.29 -9.17 4.21
N GLY A 77 26.81 -8.67 3.10
CA GLY A 77 28.22 -8.70 2.74
C GLY A 77 28.74 -7.30 2.41
N GLN A 78 30.06 -7.15 2.39
CA GLN A 78 30.73 -5.90 2.04
C GLN A 78 31.94 -6.18 1.14
N GLY A 79 32.30 -5.20 0.31
CA GLY A 79 33.48 -5.28 -0.53
C GLY A 79 34.01 -3.92 -0.95
N GLN A 80 35.14 -3.93 -1.67
CA GLN A 80 35.83 -2.74 -2.13
C GLN A 80 35.62 -2.55 -3.63
N VAL A 81 35.29 -1.34 -4.04
CA VAL A 81 35.19 -0.94 -5.44
C VAL A 81 36.61 -0.76 -5.98
N GLN A 82 36.96 -1.58 -6.98
CA GLN A 82 38.26 -1.51 -7.64
C GLN A 82 38.24 -0.48 -8.77
N VAL A 83 39.31 0.30 -8.90
CA VAL A 83 39.47 1.29 -10.00
C VAL A 83 39.67 0.58 -11.34
N ASN A 84 40.38 -0.56 -11.33
CA ASN A 84 40.71 -1.33 -12.51
C ASN A 84 40.11 -2.75 -12.42
N SER A 85 39.59 -3.26 -13.53
CA SER A 85 39.16 -4.66 -13.65
C SER A 85 39.73 -5.28 -14.93
N SER A 86 40.41 -6.42 -14.81
CA SER A 86 40.90 -7.23 -15.92
C SER A 86 40.13 -8.56 -16.00
N GLY A 87 40.20 -9.25 -17.15
CA GLY A 87 39.58 -10.55 -17.36
C GLY A 87 38.41 -10.55 -18.34
N ALA A 88 38.07 -11.75 -18.82
CA ALA A 88 37.05 -12.00 -19.85
C ALA A 88 35.66 -12.39 -19.28
N GLY A 89 35.43 -12.18 -17.99
CA GLY A 89 34.14 -12.50 -17.34
C GLY A 89 33.01 -11.56 -17.75
N LEU A 90 31.78 -11.89 -17.34
CA LEU A 90 30.61 -11.04 -17.54
C LEU A 90 30.83 -9.67 -16.89
N ARG A 91 30.64 -8.60 -17.66
CA ARG A 91 30.76 -7.21 -17.20
C ARG A 91 29.43 -6.48 -17.36
N LEU A 92 28.91 -5.95 -16.25
CA LEU A 92 27.73 -5.10 -16.22
C LEU A 92 28.17 -3.66 -15.96
N THR A 93 27.85 -2.75 -16.88
CA THR A 93 28.25 -1.33 -16.80
C THR A 93 27.03 -0.45 -16.55
N VAL A 94 27.04 0.29 -15.45
CA VAL A 94 25.98 1.26 -15.10
C VAL A 94 26.25 2.59 -15.81
N ARG A 95 25.29 3.06 -16.61
CA ARG A 95 25.32 4.37 -17.29
C ARG A 95 24.48 5.37 -16.52
N SER A 96 25.11 6.13 -15.63
CA SER A 96 24.41 7.03 -14.70
C SER A 96 23.69 8.21 -15.38
N GLU A 97 24.11 8.56 -16.59
CA GLU A 97 23.55 9.61 -17.45
C GLU A 97 22.24 9.18 -18.15
N GLN A 98 22.01 7.87 -18.29
CA GLN A 98 20.78 7.34 -18.89
C GLN A 98 19.74 7.16 -17.79
N LYS A 99 18.75 8.06 -17.75
CA LYS A 99 17.66 8.04 -16.76
C LYS A 99 16.41 7.37 -17.34
N TYR A 100 15.64 6.73 -16.46
CA TYR A 100 14.34 6.11 -16.77
C TYR A 100 13.29 6.60 -15.75
N GLN A 101 12.31 5.76 -15.41
CA GLN A 101 11.24 6.10 -14.48
C GLN A 101 11.74 6.35 -13.04
N LYS A 102 11.07 7.26 -12.34
CA LYS A 102 11.15 7.36 -10.87
C LYS A 102 10.32 6.23 -10.26
N ILE A 103 10.84 5.56 -9.23
CA ILE A 103 10.15 4.46 -8.54
C ILE A 103 9.24 5.04 -7.46
N ARG A 104 7.94 4.72 -7.50
CA ARG A 104 6.99 5.16 -6.46
C ARG A 104 7.19 4.42 -5.15
N GLY A 105 7.34 3.11 -5.21
CA GLY A 105 7.51 2.26 -4.03
C GLY A 105 7.10 0.82 -4.29
N PHE A 106 7.11 0.04 -3.21
CA PHE A 106 6.76 -1.37 -3.20
C PHE A 106 5.89 -1.66 -1.97
N GLY A 107 5.03 -2.67 -2.08
CA GLY A 107 4.30 -3.15 -0.91
C GLY A 107 3.25 -4.20 -1.20
N GLY A 108 2.18 -4.20 -0.42
CA GLY A 108 1.15 -5.25 -0.41
C GLY A 108 -0.27 -4.71 -0.29
N SER A 109 -1.24 -5.60 -0.06
CA SER A 109 -2.64 -5.21 0.11
C SER A 109 -3.17 -5.52 1.50
N MET A 110 -3.83 -4.55 2.12
CA MET A 110 -4.54 -4.69 3.39
C MET A 110 -5.98 -5.15 3.13
N THR A 111 -6.14 -6.41 2.73
CA THR A 111 -7.44 -7.07 2.54
C THR A 111 -8.06 -7.44 3.89
N ASP A 112 -9.35 -7.79 3.90
CA ASP A 112 -10.02 -8.29 5.10
C ASP A 112 -9.32 -9.56 5.61
N ALA A 113 -8.99 -10.50 4.73
CA ALA A 113 -8.24 -11.72 5.09
C ALA A 113 -6.86 -11.42 5.69
N ALA A 114 -6.10 -10.48 5.11
CA ALA A 114 -4.81 -10.09 5.67
C ALA A 114 -4.98 -9.50 7.08
N ALA A 115 -5.96 -8.62 7.26
CA ALA A 115 -6.24 -8.00 8.54
C ALA A 115 -6.68 -9.02 9.60
N ILE A 116 -7.58 -9.96 9.23
CA ILE A 116 -8.03 -11.06 10.11
C ILE A 116 -6.85 -11.93 10.55
N ASN A 117 -5.97 -12.32 9.62
CA ASN A 117 -4.82 -13.17 9.93
C ASN A 117 -3.77 -12.47 10.79
N ILE A 118 -3.56 -11.17 10.59
CA ILE A 118 -2.69 -10.39 11.48
C ILE A 118 -3.31 -10.35 12.88
N LEU A 119 -4.59 -9.98 12.99
CA LEU A 119 -5.24 -9.80 14.29
C LEU A 119 -5.48 -11.11 15.07
N SER A 120 -5.41 -12.27 14.43
CA SER A 120 -5.46 -13.57 15.11
C SER A 120 -4.16 -13.92 15.85
N LEU A 121 -3.05 -13.23 15.56
CA LEU A 121 -1.79 -13.37 16.27
C LEU A 121 -1.85 -12.66 17.64
N SER A 122 -0.95 -13.04 18.56
CA SER A 122 -0.74 -12.28 19.79
C SER A 122 -0.18 -10.89 19.48
N ALA A 123 -0.41 -9.91 20.35
CA ALA A 123 0.00 -8.51 20.12
C ALA A 123 1.50 -8.36 19.77
N GLY A 124 2.38 -9.11 20.44
CA GLY A 124 3.81 -9.11 20.13
C GLY A 124 4.12 -9.65 18.74
N ALA A 125 3.43 -10.72 18.31
CA ALA A 125 3.64 -11.28 16.97
C ALA A 125 3.07 -10.38 15.86
N GLN A 126 1.93 -9.71 16.12
CA GLN A 126 1.42 -8.66 15.23
C GLN A 126 2.44 -7.55 15.01
N GLU A 127 3.04 -7.09 16.10
CA GLU A 127 4.05 -6.03 16.07
C GLU A 127 5.28 -6.45 15.27
N GLN A 128 5.79 -7.67 15.50
CA GLN A 128 6.90 -8.21 14.72
C GLN A 128 6.57 -8.28 13.23
N LEU A 129 5.39 -8.79 12.87
CA LEU A 129 4.97 -8.91 11.47
C LEU A 129 4.87 -7.54 10.79
N LEU A 130 4.23 -6.55 11.41
CA LEU A 130 4.13 -5.21 10.85
C LEU A 130 5.51 -4.54 10.75
N ARG A 131 6.38 -4.74 11.74
CA ARG A 131 7.77 -4.25 11.71
C ARG A 131 8.54 -4.82 10.53
N GLN A 132 8.42 -6.11 10.25
CA GLN A 132 9.09 -6.75 9.10
C GLN A 132 8.70 -6.11 7.77
N TYR A 133 7.44 -5.75 7.59
CA TYR A 133 6.99 -5.12 6.36
C TYR A 133 7.34 -3.63 6.29
N PHE A 134 7.02 -2.86 7.34
CA PHE A 134 6.94 -1.41 7.21
C PHE A 134 8.14 -0.65 7.78
N SER A 135 8.85 -1.22 8.76
CA SER A 135 9.93 -0.51 9.44
C SER A 135 11.23 -0.49 8.62
N SER A 136 12.17 0.36 9.04
CA SER A 136 13.55 0.40 8.51
C SER A 136 14.41 -0.79 8.92
N GLU A 137 14.01 -1.57 9.93
CA GLU A 137 14.67 -2.83 10.34
C GLU A 137 14.15 -4.03 9.53
N GLY A 138 13.01 -3.86 8.86
CA GLY A 138 12.41 -4.78 7.90
C GLY A 138 12.67 -4.35 6.46
N ILE A 139 11.73 -4.67 5.56
CA ILE A 139 11.87 -4.41 4.11
C ILE A 139 11.31 -3.06 3.64
N GLY A 140 10.83 -2.21 4.55
CA GLY A 140 10.48 -0.81 4.26
C GLY A 140 9.39 -0.61 3.20
N TYR A 141 8.30 -1.38 3.26
CA TYR A 141 7.12 -1.17 2.42
C TYR A 141 6.62 0.28 2.53
N SER A 142 6.33 0.84 1.36
CA SER A 142 5.94 2.25 1.19
C SER A 142 4.63 2.44 0.43
N VAL A 143 4.03 1.35 -0.07
CA VAL A 143 2.74 1.36 -0.77
C VAL A 143 1.81 0.33 -0.15
N VAL A 144 0.55 0.69 0.09
CA VAL A 144 -0.47 -0.26 0.56
C VAL A 144 -1.73 -0.13 -0.28
N ARG A 145 -2.15 -1.24 -0.90
CA ARG A 145 -3.43 -1.33 -1.60
C ARG A 145 -4.56 -1.68 -0.64
N VAL A 146 -5.62 -0.88 -0.60
CA VAL A 146 -6.77 -1.04 0.30
C VAL A 146 -8.01 -1.33 -0.55
N PRO A 147 -8.61 -2.52 -0.44
CA PRO A 147 -9.92 -2.76 -1.03
C PRO A 147 -10.97 -1.81 -0.49
N MET A 148 -11.77 -1.23 -1.37
CA MET A 148 -12.97 -0.49 -0.99
C MET A 148 -14.11 -1.49 -0.83
N ALA A 149 -14.50 -1.72 0.43
CA ALA A 149 -15.41 -2.78 0.87
C ALA A 149 -14.88 -4.20 0.58
N SER A 150 -15.78 -5.14 0.35
CA SER A 150 -15.43 -6.57 0.21
C SER A 150 -14.77 -6.92 -1.13
N CYS A 151 -13.89 -7.92 -1.08
CA CYS A 151 -13.36 -8.64 -2.24
C CYS A 151 -13.46 -10.16 -2.05
N ASP A 152 -12.84 -10.92 -2.94
CA ASP A 152 -12.69 -12.38 -2.85
C ASP A 152 -11.92 -12.82 -1.59
N PHE A 153 -11.04 -11.96 -1.07
CA PHE A 153 -10.35 -12.13 0.21
C PHE A 153 -11.14 -11.54 1.41
N SER A 154 -12.47 -11.59 1.33
CA SER A 154 -13.38 -11.23 2.43
C SER A 154 -14.24 -12.44 2.83
N THR A 155 -14.65 -12.51 4.10
CA THR A 155 -15.48 -13.62 4.60
C THR A 155 -16.97 -13.47 4.27
N ARG A 156 -17.39 -12.29 3.79
CA ARG A 156 -18.75 -11.99 3.36
C ARG A 156 -18.77 -10.94 2.27
N LEU A 157 -19.87 -10.88 1.52
CA LEU A 157 -20.12 -9.84 0.53
C LEU A 157 -20.73 -8.61 1.22
N TYR A 158 -20.19 -7.42 0.97
CA TYR A 158 -20.74 -6.14 1.43
C TYR A 158 -20.23 -4.96 0.60
N THR A 159 -21.00 -3.87 0.61
CA THR A 159 -20.53 -2.54 0.20
C THR A 159 -20.76 -1.53 1.32
N TYR A 160 -20.42 -0.27 1.10
CA TYR A 160 -20.66 0.80 2.07
C TYR A 160 -22.04 1.44 1.94
N ALA A 161 -22.81 1.11 0.89
CA ALA A 161 -24.10 1.74 0.58
C ALA A 161 -25.11 0.72 0.04
N ASP A 162 -25.36 -0.34 0.81
CA ASP A 162 -26.24 -1.45 0.39
C ASP A 162 -27.75 -1.11 0.42
N THR A 163 -28.16 0.03 0.99
CA THR A 163 -29.55 0.52 0.98
C THR A 163 -30.01 0.86 -0.45
N PRO A 164 -31.01 0.15 -1.02
CA PRO A 164 -31.45 0.38 -2.39
C PRO A 164 -31.99 1.79 -2.63
N GLY A 165 -31.55 2.43 -3.71
CA GLY A 165 -32.04 3.75 -4.12
C GLY A 165 -31.42 4.92 -3.35
N ASP A 166 -30.40 4.66 -2.53
CA ASP A 166 -29.65 5.69 -1.81
C ASP A 166 -28.68 6.45 -2.73
N TYR A 167 -29.24 7.23 -3.66
CA TYR A 167 -28.46 8.00 -4.63
C TYR A 167 -27.66 9.16 -3.99
N ASN A 168 -28.08 9.62 -2.82
CA ASN A 168 -27.41 10.66 -2.04
C ASN A 168 -26.30 10.12 -1.15
N LEU A 169 -26.23 8.79 -0.96
CA LEU A 169 -25.30 8.11 -0.07
C LEU A 169 -25.48 8.51 1.40
N ASP A 170 -26.73 8.77 1.80
CA ASP A 170 -27.10 9.19 3.14
C ASP A 170 -26.82 8.09 4.18
N ASN A 171 -26.90 6.82 3.77
CA ASN A 171 -26.61 5.65 4.59
C ASN A 171 -25.20 5.08 4.33
N PHE A 172 -24.31 5.84 3.67
CA PHE A 172 -22.94 5.37 3.47
C PHE A 172 -22.24 5.20 4.82
N THR A 173 -21.78 4.00 5.10
CA THR A 173 -21.02 3.68 6.30
C THR A 173 -19.87 2.73 5.98
N LEU A 174 -18.70 3.01 6.56
CA LEU A 174 -17.62 2.03 6.59
C LEU A 174 -18.07 0.78 7.35
N ALA A 175 -17.56 -0.37 6.94
CA ALA A 175 -17.91 -1.63 7.55
C ALA A 175 -17.08 -1.89 8.83
N PRO A 176 -17.51 -2.80 9.72
CA PRO A 176 -16.70 -3.21 10.86
C PRO A 176 -15.30 -3.68 10.47
N GLU A 177 -15.13 -4.27 9.28
CA GLU A 177 -13.85 -4.68 8.72
C GLU A 177 -12.87 -3.52 8.52
N ASP A 178 -13.38 -2.34 8.14
CA ASP A 178 -12.54 -1.14 8.02
C ASP A 178 -12.22 -0.56 9.40
N ILE A 179 -13.25 -0.32 10.21
CA ILE A 179 -13.14 0.40 11.48
C ILE A 179 -12.34 -0.39 12.52
N ASN A 180 -12.57 -1.69 12.62
CA ASN A 180 -11.98 -2.52 13.67
C ASN A 180 -10.69 -3.21 13.22
N MET A 181 -10.42 -3.31 11.91
CA MET A 181 -9.27 -4.07 11.41
C MET A 181 -8.36 -3.25 10.50
N LYS A 182 -8.82 -2.88 9.29
CA LYS A 182 -7.93 -2.28 8.27
C LYS A 182 -7.37 -0.93 8.70
N ILE A 183 -8.22 -0.03 9.21
CA ILE A 183 -7.79 1.33 9.61
C ILE A 183 -6.78 1.27 10.78
N PRO A 184 -7.04 0.56 11.89
CA PRO A 184 -6.06 0.44 12.97
C PRO A 184 -4.72 -0.16 12.52
N LEU A 185 -4.75 -1.18 11.66
CA LEU A 185 -3.52 -1.79 11.14
C LEU A 185 -2.75 -0.84 10.21
N LEU A 186 -3.44 -0.08 9.36
CA LEU A 186 -2.82 0.93 8.50
C LEU A 186 -2.18 2.05 9.32
N GLN A 187 -2.83 2.51 10.40
CA GLN A 187 -2.25 3.51 11.30
C GLN A 187 -1.00 2.99 12.02
N ARG A 188 -1.01 1.73 12.47
CA ARG A 188 0.18 1.08 13.05
C ARG A 188 1.31 0.95 12.02
N ALA A 189 1.00 0.50 10.81
CA ALA A 189 1.97 0.41 9.72
C ALA A 189 2.58 1.78 9.38
N GLN A 190 1.74 2.82 9.29
CA GLN A 190 2.16 4.20 9.05
C GLN A 190 3.10 4.71 10.15
N ALA A 191 2.83 4.40 11.42
CA ALA A 191 3.66 4.81 12.55
C ALA A 191 5.04 4.12 12.58
N MET A 192 5.15 2.93 12.01
CA MET A 192 6.41 2.19 11.90
C MET A 192 7.24 2.58 10.67
N SER A 193 6.60 3.15 9.65
CA SER A 193 7.25 3.43 8.39
C SER A 193 8.17 4.65 8.48
N PRO A 194 9.39 4.61 7.92
CA PRO A 194 10.29 5.76 7.92
C PRO A 194 9.80 6.91 7.03
N GLN A 195 8.82 6.65 6.16
CA GLN A 195 8.24 7.63 5.24
C GLN A 195 6.71 7.44 5.19
N PRO A 196 5.94 8.46 4.82
CA PRO A 196 4.51 8.29 4.69
C PRO A 196 4.11 7.22 3.68
N LEU A 197 3.19 6.31 4.04
CA LEU A 197 2.71 5.28 3.13
C LEU A 197 1.87 5.89 2.01
N SER A 198 2.10 5.41 0.79
CA SER A 198 1.24 5.70 -0.36
C SER A 198 0.08 4.71 -0.38
N LEU A 199 -1.08 5.14 0.10
CA LEU A 199 -2.29 4.31 0.05
C LEU A 199 -2.92 4.37 -1.35
N LEU A 200 -3.25 3.20 -1.90
CA LEU A 200 -3.93 3.01 -3.17
C LEU A 200 -5.27 2.32 -2.92
N ALA A 201 -6.40 2.86 -3.37
CA ALA A 201 -7.70 2.21 -3.21
C ALA A 201 -8.26 1.65 -4.52
N SER A 202 -8.88 0.48 -4.45
CA SER A 202 -9.57 -0.17 -5.58
C SER A 202 -10.89 -0.76 -5.10
N ALA A 203 -11.98 -0.54 -5.83
CA ALA A 203 -13.27 -1.18 -5.58
C ALA A 203 -13.45 -2.40 -6.49
N TRP A 204 -13.96 -3.51 -5.94
CA TRP A 204 -14.30 -4.70 -6.74
C TRP A 204 -15.71 -4.63 -7.32
N SER A 205 -16.66 -4.05 -6.60
CA SER A 205 -18.04 -3.91 -7.07
C SER A 205 -18.70 -2.63 -6.54
N ALA A 206 -19.60 -2.07 -7.33
CA ALA A 206 -20.60 -1.12 -6.84
C ALA A 206 -21.70 -1.83 -6.01
N PRO A 207 -22.48 -1.11 -5.19
CA PRO A 207 -23.68 -1.63 -4.56
C PRO A 207 -24.58 -2.35 -5.57
N ALA A 208 -25.14 -3.49 -5.16
CA ALA A 208 -25.89 -4.37 -6.06
C ALA A 208 -27.03 -3.63 -6.78
N TRP A 209 -27.76 -2.75 -6.08
CA TRP A 209 -28.89 -2.00 -6.64
C TRP A 209 -28.48 -1.03 -7.77
N MET A 210 -27.21 -0.66 -7.87
CA MET A 210 -26.67 0.18 -8.96
C MET A 210 -26.30 -0.63 -10.21
N LYS A 211 -26.24 -1.96 -10.11
CA LYS A 211 -25.74 -2.85 -11.17
C LYS A 211 -26.84 -3.48 -12.00
N THR A 212 -26.58 -3.71 -13.28
CA THR A 212 -27.55 -4.29 -14.24
C THR A 212 -28.05 -5.68 -13.85
N ASN A 213 -27.25 -6.45 -13.10
CA ASN A 213 -27.60 -7.79 -12.63
C ASN A 213 -28.11 -7.83 -11.18
N ASN A 214 -28.19 -6.69 -10.49
CA ASN A 214 -28.56 -6.60 -9.06
C ASN A 214 -27.77 -7.53 -8.13
N ALA A 215 -26.51 -7.84 -8.45
CA ALA A 215 -25.66 -8.73 -7.66
C ALA A 215 -24.23 -8.20 -7.61
N LEU A 216 -23.48 -8.55 -6.55
CA LEU A 216 -22.06 -8.17 -6.44
C LEU A 216 -21.16 -9.02 -7.34
N THR A 217 -21.54 -10.27 -7.61
CA THR A 217 -20.79 -11.22 -8.44
C THR A 217 -21.42 -11.40 -9.83
N GLY A 218 -20.74 -12.14 -10.71
CA GLY A 218 -21.20 -12.43 -12.07
C GLY A 218 -21.16 -11.24 -13.03
N LYS A 219 -21.66 -11.45 -14.25
CA LYS A 219 -21.69 -10.42 -15.28
C LYS A 219 -22.64 -9.29 -14.91
N GLY A 220 -22.11 -8.08 -14.77
CA GLY A 220 -22.87 -6.89 -14.43
C GLY A 220 -22.03 -5.62 -14.53
N SER A 221 -22.62 -4.58 -15.09
CA SER A 221 -22.08 -3.22 -15.18
C SER A 221 -22.99 -2.24 -14.43
N LEU A 222 -22.61 -0.97 -14.30
CA LEU A 222 -23.51 0.05 -13.77
C LEU A 222 -24.74 0.21 -14.68
N LYS A 223 -25.91 0.45 -14.08
CA LYS A 223 -27.11 0.84 -14.83
C LYS A 223 -26.91 2.22 -15.47
N GLY A 224 -27.64 2.46 -16.56
CA GLY A 224 -27.61 3.74 -17.26
C GLY A 224 -26.33 3.93 -18.07
N LYS A 225 -25.80 5.15 -18.07
CA LYS A 225 -24.62 5.55 -18.83
C LYS A 225 -23.82 6.62 -18.06
N PRO A 226 -22.53 6.83 -18.39
CA PRO A 226 -21.74 7.95 -17.87
C PRO A 226 -22.48 9.29 -17.96
N GLY A 227 -22.35 10.11 -16.93
CA GLY A 227 -23.13 11.33 -16.71
C GLY A 227 -24.53 11.11 -16.12
N GLY A 228 -25.01 9.87 -16.06
CA GLY A 228 -26.28 9.47 -15.46
C GLY A 228 -26.22 9.31 -13.94
N LYS A 229 -27.38 9.11 -13.30
CA LYS A 229 -27.50 9.08 -11.84
C LYS A 229 -26.65 7.99 -11.18
N GLU A 230 -26.66 6.75 -11.68
CA GLU A 230 -25.85 5.67 -11.10
C GLU A 230 -24.35 5.92 -11.23
N HIS A 231 -23.90 6.46 -12.37
CA HIS A 231 -22.50 6.74 -12.63
C HIS A 231 -21.98 7.91 -11.77
N LYS A 232 -22.81 8.94 -11.56
CA LYS A 232 -22.54 10.05 -10.64
C LYS A 232 -22.50 9.60 -9.19
N THR A 233 -23.49 8.84 -8.75
CA THR A 233 -23.51 8.27 -7.38
C THR A 233 -22.29 7.37 -7.16
N TRP A 234 -21.87 6.60 -8.17
CA TRP A 234 -20.68 5.76 -8.05
C TRP A 234 -19.40 6.59 -7.93
N ALA A 235 -19.27 7.69 -8.66
CA ALA A 235 -18.17 8.64 -8.45
C ALA A 235 -18.19 9.24 -7.03
N GLN A 236 -19.37 9.63 -6.52
CA GLN A 236 -19.51 10.16 -5.16
C GLN A 236 -19.22 9.11 -4.08
N TYR A 237 -19.47 7.82 -4.35
CA TYR A 237 -19.10 6.74 -3.45
C TYR A 237 -17.58 6.69 -3.20
N TYR A 238 -16.77 6.93 -4.24
CA TYR A 238 -15.32 7.05 -4.10
C TYR A 238 -14.92 8.26 -3.26
N ILE A 239 -15.57 9.41 -3.47
CA ILE A 239 -15.30 10.62 -2.69
C ILE A 239 -15.67 10.39 -1.23
N ARG A 240 -16.82 9.76 -0.96
CA ARG A 240 -17.25 9.46 0.41
C ARG A 240 -16.29 8.50 1.11
N PHE A 241 -15.79 7.48 0.41
CA PHE A 241 -14.73 6.62 0.92
C PHE A 241 -13.49 7.41 1.34
N LEU A 242 -12.99 8.32 0.49
CA LEU A 242 -11.84 9.17 0.83
C LEU A 242 -12.12 10.04 2.06
N GLN A 243 -13.33 10.63 2.14
CA GLN A 243 -13.75 11.43 3.30
C GLN A 243 -13.76 10.62 4.60
N GLU A 244 -14.34 9.42 4.60
CA GLU A 244 -14.42 8.59 5.80
C GLU A 244 -13.03 8.10 6.27
N TYR A 245 -12.14 7.73 5.36
CA TYR A 245 -10.76 7.38 5.73
C TYR A 245 -9.96 8.59 6.20
N ALA A 246 -10.18 9.78 5.62
CA ALA A 246 -9.52 11.00 6.05
C ALA A 246 -9.88 11.40 7.49
N LYS A 247 -11.10 11.10 7.97
CA LYS A 247 -11.47 11.26 9.40
C LYS A 247 -10.60 10.45 10.35
N ASN A 248 -9.94 9.41 9.83
CA ASN A 248 -9.03 8.55 10.56
C ASN A 248 -7.55 8.87 10.25
N ASN A 249 -7.26 10.07 9.73
CA ASN A 249 -5.92 10.53 9.34
C ASN A 249 -5.24 9.64 8.29
N LEU A 250 -6.01 8.96 7.44
CA LEU A 250 -5.51 8.17 6.33
C LEU A 250 -5.93 8.81 5.01
N THR A 251 -4.95 9.25 4.23
CA THR A 251 -5.15 9.87 2.92
C THR A 251 -4.62 8.98 1.81
N PHE A 252 -5.26 9.03 0.64
CA PHE A 252 -4.89 8.18 -0.49
C PHE A 252 -4.05 8.93 -1.51
N TRP A 253 -2.94 8.31 -1.89
CA TRP A 253 -2.15 8.72 -3.03
C TRP A 253 -2.93 8.54 -4.33
N ALA A 254 -3.63 7.41 -4.47
CA ALA A 254 -4.33 7.08 -5.70
C ALA A 254 -5.59 6.24 -5.48
N LEU A 255 -6.48 6.31 -6.45
CA LEU A 255 -7.62 5.42 -6.66
C LEU A 255 -7.42 4.70 -7.99
N THR A 256 -7.88 3.46 -8.12
CA THR A 256 -8.11 2.86 -9.43
C THR A 256 -9.54 3.05 -9.88
N THR A 257 -9.80 3.00 -11.18
CA THR A 257 -11.17 3.04 -11.74
C THR A 257 -12.04 1.83 -11.37
N GLY A 258 -11.49 0.86 -10.64
CA GLY A 258 -12.13 -0.41 -10.28
C GLY A 258 -11.19 -1.57 -10.57
N ASN A 259 -11.19 -2.57 -9.70
CA ASN A 259 -10.42 -3.80 -9.87
C ASN A 259 -10.98 -4.62 -11.03
N GLU A 260 -10.11 -5.04 -11.95
CA GLU A 260 -10.41 -5.96 -13.05
C GLU A 260 -11.74 -5.67 -13.77
N PRO A 261 -11.91 -4.48 -14.40
CA PRO A 261 -13.13 -4.11 -15.11
C PRO A 261 -13.53 -5.09 -16.22
N SER A 262 -12.60 -5.89 -16.76
CA SER A 262 -12.93 -6.93 -17.73
C SER A 262 -13.71 -8.10 -17.10
N ALA A 263 -13.52 -8.34 -15.80
CA ALA A 263 -14.12 -9.45 -15.10
C ALA A 263 -15.65 -9.36 -14.99
N GLY A 264 -16.18 -8.15 -14.87
CA GLY A 264 -17.63 -7.92 -14.82
C GLY A 264 -18.36 -8.20 -16.14
N PHE A 265 -17.66 -8.62 -17.21
CA PHE A 265 -18.27 -9.15 -18.44
C PHE A 265 -18.32 -10.68 -18.50
N MET A 266 -17.74 -11.38 -17.54
CA MET A 266 -17.77 -12.85 -17.46
C MET A 266 -19.03 -13.33 -16.74
N THR A 267 -19.85 -14.15 -17.41
CA THR A 267 -21.18 -14.57 -16.93
C THR A 267 -21.15 -15.19 -15.54
N ASN A 268 -20.24 -16.15 -15.29
CA ASN A 268 -20.15 -16.90 -14.04
C ASN A 268 -18.92 -16.51 -13.22
N TYR A 269 -18.55 -15.22 -13.22
CA TYR A 269 -17.45 -14.76 -12.37
C TYR A 269 -17.81 -14.94 -10.89
N SER A 270 -16.95 -15.62 -10.15
CA SER A 270 -17.29 -16.24 -8.86
C SER A 270 -17.28 -15.27 -7.67
N PHE A 271 -16.73 -14.07 -7.84
CA PHE A 271 -16.60 -13.07 -6.77
C PHE A 271 -16.93 -11.66 -7.28
N GLN A 272 -16.77 -10.66 -6.42
CA GLN A 272 -17.18 -9.27 -6.64
C GLN A 272 -16.53 -8.72 -7.91
N ALA A 273 -17.33 -8.19 -8.83
CA ALA A 273 -16.82 -7.60 -10.07
C ALA A 273 -17.75 -6.51 -10.60
N LEU A 274 -17.20 -5.50 -11.26
CA LEU A 274 -17.97 -4.46 -11.95
C LEU A 274 -17.43 -4.24 -13.36
N GLY A 275 -18.28 -4.50 -14.35
CA GLY A 275 -17.90 -4.43 -15.76
C GLY A 275 -17.79 -2.99 -16.26
N PHE A 276 -16.66 -2.66 -16.87
CA PHE A 276 -16.51 -1.45 -17.69
C PHE A 276 -15.79 -1.79 -18.99
N THR A 277 -16.40 -1.47 -20.14
CA THR A 277 -15.65 -1.44 -21.38
C THR A 277 -14.63 -0.28 -21.33
N PRO A 278 -13.57 -0.30 -22.16
CA PRO A 278 -12.64 0.83 -22.24
C PRO A 278 -13.33 2.16 -22.55
N TRP A 279 -14.40 2.13 -23.35
CA TRP A 279 -15.19 3.32 -23.71
C TRP A 279 -16.02 3.84 -22.54
N GLU A 280 -16.71 2.96 -21.81
CA GLU A 280 -17.45 3.34 -20.61
C GLU A 280 -16.52 3.84 -19.50
N GLN A 281 -15.37 3.19 -19.29
CA GLN A 281 -14.37 3.67 -18.33
C GLN A 281 -13.87 5.07 -18.72
N LYS A 282 -13.55 5.29 -20.00
CA LYS A 282 -13.15 6.61 -20.52
C LYS A 282 -14.20 7.67 -20.24
N ASP A 283 -15.45 7.41 -20.59
CA ASP A 283 -16.52 8.39 -20.45
C ASP A 283 -16.91 8.61 -18.97
N TRP A 284 -16.90 7.56 -18.13
CA TRP A 284 -17.13 7.68 -16.69
C TRP A 284 -16.03 8.49 -15.99
N VAL A 285 -14.77 8.25 -16.33
CA VAL A 285 -13.65 9.06 -15.81
C VAL A 285 -13.79 10.53 -16.23
N ALA A 286 -14.11 10.78 -17.50
CA ALA A 286 -14.21 12.14 -18.03
C ALA A 286 -15.42 12.92 -17.50
N MET A 287 -16.57 12.26 -17.31
CA MET A 287 -17.84 12.92 -17.00
C MET A 287 -18.19 12.91 -15.52
N ASP A 288 -17.70 11.93 -14.76
CA ASP A 288 -18.14 11.68 -13.38
C ASP A 288 -16.96 11.61 -12.40
N LEU A 289 -16.10 10.57 -12.48
CA LEU A 289 -15.07 10.34 -11.45
C LEU A 289 -14.00 11.44 -11.41
N GLY A 290 -13.46 11.84 -12.57
CA GLY A 290 -12.44 12.88 -12.66
C GLY A 290 -12.91 14.21 -12.09
N PRO A 291 -14.05 14.77 -12.56
CA PRO A 291 -14.63 15.98 -11.99
C PRO A 291 -14.97 15.86 -10.50
N ALA A 292 -15.45 14.70 -10.05
CA ALA A 292 -15.76 14.48 -8.63
C ALA A 292 -14.50 14.53 -7.76
N VAL A 293 -13.39 13.90 -8.18
CA VAL A 293 -12.11 13.96 -7.46
C VAL A 293 -11.58 15.39 -7.44
N HIS A 294 -11.55 16.06 -8.60
CA HIS A 294 -11.00 17.42 -8.73
C HIS A 294 -11.77 18.48 -7.92
N SER A 295 -13.09 18.33 -7.79
CA SER A 295 -13.94 19.24 -7.01
C SER A 295 -14.06 18.88 -5.52
N SER A 296 -13.51 17.73 -5.11
CA SER A 296 -13.52 17.29 -3.71
C SER A 296 -12.41 17.96 -2.89
N SER A 297 -12.34 17.63 -1.60
CA SER A 297 -11.21 17.96 -0.72
C SER A 297 -9.93 17.17 -1.03
N PHE A 298 -9.93 16.31 -2.07
CA PHE A 298 -8.81 15.44 -2.45
C PHE A 298 -8.38 15.64 -3.91
N PRO A 299 -8.17 16.88 -4.40
CA PRO A 299 -7.88 17.14 -5.81
C PRO A 299 -6.53 16.58 -6.29
N HIS A 300 -5.66 16.19 -5.36
CA HIS A 300 -4.33 15.62 -5.63
C HIS A 300 -4.31 14.09 -5.67
N THR A 301 -5.43 13.42 -5.37
CA THR A 301 -5.51 11.96 -5.47
C THR A 301 -5.51 11.55 -6.94
N HIS A 302 -4.54 10.71 -7.32
CA HIS A 302 -4.43 10.23 -8.70
C HIS A 302 -5.51 9.21 -9.04
N VAL A 303 -5.96 9.19 -10.29
CA VAL A 303 -6.86 8.16 -10.83
C VAL A 303 -6.09 7.28 -11.80
N LEU A 304 -5.94 6.00 -11.45
CA LEU A 304 -5.27 4.99 -12.25
C LEU A 304 -6.30 4.16 -13.02
N ILE A 305 -6.13 4.05 -14.32
CA ILE A 305 -7.05 3.34 -15.21
C ILE A 305 -6.68 1.84 -15.30
N LEU A 306 -7.55 1.06 -15.96
CA LEU A 306 -7.40 -0.38 -16.18
C LEU A 306 -7.44 -1.23 -14.90
N ASP A 307 -6.39 -1.25 -14.07
CA ASP A 307 -6.25 -2.13 -12.89
C ASP A 307 -6.61 -3.60 -13.18
N ASP A 308 -6.06 -4.11 -14.29
CA ASP A 308 -6.38 -5.41 -14.89
C ASP A 308 -5.14 -5.96 -15.62
N ASN A 309 -5.28 -7.12 -16.26
CA ASN A 309 -4.22 -7.83 -16.94
C ASN A 309 -3.59 -7.01 -18.08
N ARG A 310 -2.26 -7.10 -18.19
CA ARG A 310 -1.46 -6.43 -19.23
C ARG A 310 -1.86 -6.79 -20.67
N LEU A 311 -2.54 -7.92 -20.89
CA LEU A 311 -3.00 -8.32 -22.23
C LEU A 311 -4.02 -7.35 -22.84
N LEU A 312 -4.66 -6.53 -22.01
CA LEU A 312 -5.57 -5.47 -22.42
C LEU A 312 -4.85 -4.21 -22.91
N LEU A 313 -3.54 -4.13 -22.70
CA LEU A 313 -2.67 -3.07 -23.23
C LEU A 313 -2.10 -3.48 -24.60
N PRO A 314 -1.86 -2.51 -25.51
CA PRO A 314 -2.03 -1.07 -25.33
C PRO A 314 -3.45 -0.55 -25.63
N PHE A 315 -4.38 -1.43 -26.04
CA PHE A 315 -5.70 -1.03 -26.54
C PHE A 315 -6.48 -0.19 -25.52
N TRP A 316 -6.55 -0.65 -24.26
CA TRP A 316 -7.29 0.05 -23.21
C TRP A 316 -6.76 1.47 -22.96
N ALA A 317 -5.43 1.60 -22.86
CA ALA A 317 -4.77 2.89 -22.69
C ALA A 317 -5.02 3.82 -23.87
N ARG A 318 -4.97 3.32 -25.11
CA ARG A 318 -5.29 4.13 -26.30
C ARG A 318 -6.71 4.66 -26.24
N VAL A 319 -7.69 3.84 -25.88
CA VAL A 319 -9.09 4.29 -25.81
C VAL A 319 -9.28 5.36 -24.74
N VAL A 320 -8.74 5.14 -23.53
CA VAL A 320 -8.97 6.04 -22.39
C VAL A 320 -8.18 7.35 -22.53
N SER A 321 -6.94 7.31 -23.00
CA SER A 321 -6.07 8.50 -23.09
C SER A 321 -6.47 9.51 -24.18
N LEU A 322 -7.24 9.12 -25.21
CA LEU A 322 -7.62 9.99 -26.34
C LEU A 322 -8.54 11.19 -25.98
N ARG A 323 -8.93 11.37 -24.70
CA ARG A 323 -9.75 12.50 -24.26
C ARG A 323 -9.34 13.16 -22.94
N THR A 324 -8.49 12.53 -22.12
CA THR A 324 -8.03 13.12 -20.85
C THR A 324 -7.14 14.34 -21.05
N GLU A 325 -6.51 14.49 -22.22
CA GLU A 325 -5.76 15.70 -22.59
C GLU A 325 -6.62 16.97 -22.72
N ARG A 326 -7.95 16.86 -22.82
CA ARG A 326 -8.85 18.02 -22.92
C ARG A 326 -9.27 18.62 -21.57
N TYR A 327 -8.98 17.95 -20.46
CA TYR A 327 -9.24 18.46 -19.12
C TYR A 327 -7.96 18.41 -18.29
N GLY A 328 -7.09 19.39 -18.51
CA GLY A 328 -6.14 19.87 -17.50
C GLY A 328 -5.00 18.91 -17.11
N SER A 329 -4.11 18.61 -18.05
CA SER A 329 -2.69 18.54 -17.72
C SER A 329 -2.02 19.77 -18.33
N GLY A 330 -2.03 20.87 -17.56
CA GLY A 330 -0.96 21.84 -17.72
C GLY A 330 0.36 21.10 -17.54
N GLU A 331 1.26 21.32 -18.48
CA GLU A 331 2.62 20.81 -18.45
C GLU A 331 3.23 21.02 -17.06
N GLY A 332 3.49 19.92 -16.37
CA GLY A 332 4.25 19.89 -15.12
C GLY A 332 5.43 18.95 -15.29
N HIS A 333 6.39 19.35 -16.14
CA HIS A 333 7.75 18.84 -16.02
C HIS A 333 8.38 19.49 -14.77
N GLY A 334 8.64 18.67 -13.76
CA GLY A 334 9.39 18.98 -12.53
C GLY A 334 9.69 17.69 -11.75
#